data_AF-A0A139RAF7-F1
#
_entry.id   AF-A0A139RAF7-F1
#
_cell.length_a   1.000
_cell.length_b   1.000
_cell.length_c   1.000
_cell.angle_alpha   90.00
_cell.angle_beta   90.00
_cell.angle_gamma   90.00
#
_symmetry.space_group_name_H-M   'P 1'
#
loop_
_entity.id
_entity.type
_entity.pdbx_description
1 polymer ?
#
loop_
_entity_poly.entity_id
_entity_poly.type
_entity_poly.pdbx_seq_one_letter_code
_entity_poly.pdbx_strand_id
1 'polypeptide(L)' 'MVTHSTAAASRAKRVLFIKDGILYNQIYRGEKTERQMFQEISDTLTVMASEVN' A
#
# COMPACT_ATOMS: atom_id res chain seq x y z
N MET A 1 1.58 -12.97 1.81
CA MET A 1 0.74 -12.83 0.60
C MET A 1 1.33 -11.70 -0.24
N VAL A 2 1.39 -11.88 -1.55
CA VAL A 2 1.71 -10.81 -2.52
C VAL A 2 0.45 -10.58 -3.34
N THR A 3 0.08 -9.33 -3.60
CA THR A 3 -1.13 -9.00 -4.34
C THR A 3 -0.99 -7.65 -5.05
N HIS A 4 -1.63 -7.53 -6.20
CA HIS A 4 -1.80 -6.25 -6.91
C HIS A 4 -3.17 -5.61 -6.62
N SER A 5 -4.01 -6.26 -5.80
CA SER A 5 -5.32 -5.73 -5.44
C SER A 5 -5.24 -4.87 -4.17
N THR A 6 -5.51 -3.57 -4.32
CA THR A 6 -5.63 -2.64 -3.18
C THR A 6 -6.74 -3.06 -2.21
N ALA A 7 -7.84 -3.64 -2.71
CA ALA A 7 -8.94 -4.13 -1.89
C ALA A 7 -8.57 -5.37 -1.05
N ALA A 8 -7.72 -6.25 -1.58
CA ALA A 8 -7.20 -7.36 -0.78
C ALA A 8 -6.19 -6.85 0.26
N ALA A 9 -5.30 -5.93 -0.15
CA ALA A 9 -4.28 -5.35 0.72
C ALA A 9 -4.89 -4.52 1.86
N SER A 10 -6.01 -3.82 1.62
CA SER A 10 -6.70 -3.00 2.62
C SER A 10 -7.35 -3.80 3.75
N ARG A 11 -7.32 -5.14 3.70
CA ARG A 11 -7.73 -6.06 4.78
C ARG A 11 -6.56 -6.55 5.64
N ALA A 12 -5.32 -6.26 5.24
CA ALA A 12 -4.14 -6.64 6.00
C ALA A 12 -3.97 -5.79 7.28
N LYS A 13 -3.15 -6.25 8.22
CA LYS A 13 -2.70 -5.46 9.37
C LYS A 13 -1.55 -4.51 9.01
N ARG A 14 -0.76 -4.89 8.00
CA ARG A 14 0.39 -4.14 7.49
C ARG A 14 0.54 -4.43 5.99
N VAL A 15 0.85 -3.39 5.22
CA VAL A 15 1.16 -3.48 3.79
C VAL A 15 2.56 -2.93 3.57
N LEU A 16 3.38 -3.65 2.82
CA LEU A 16 4.75 -3.27 2.47
C LEU A 16 4.79 -2.97 0.97
N PHE A 17 5.37 -1.83 0.62
CA PHE A 17 5.64 -1.44 -0.75
C PHE A 17 7.12 -1.68 -1.02
N ILE A 18 7.41 -2.52 -2.01
CA ILE A 18 8.76 -2.86 -2.42
C ILE A 18 8.99 -2.27 -3.81
N LYS A 19 10.12 -1.58 -4.00
CA LYS A 19 10.58 -1.03 -5.28
C LYS A 19 12.04 -1.45 -5.44
N ASP A 20 12.38 -2.03 -6.59
CA ASP A 20 13.75 -2.47 -6.93
C ASP A 20 14.42 -3.37 -5.87
N GLY A 21 13.64 -4.27 -5.26
CA GLY A 21 14.11 -5.18 -4.22
C GLY A 21 14.30 -4.54 -2.84
N ILE A 22 13.97 -3.26 -2.69
CA ILE A 22 14.11 -2.51 -1.43
C ILE A 22 12.73 -2.16 -0.87
N LEU A 23 12.59 -2.19 0.46
CA LEU A 23 11.41 -1.68 1.14
C LEU A 23 11.33 -0.16 0.97
N TYR A 24 10.38 0.30 0.15
CA TYR A 24 10.18 1.71 -0.15
C TYR A 24 9.29 2.39 0.90
N ASN A 25 8.14 1.80 1.21
CA ASN A 25 7.19 2.34 2.18
C ASN A 25 6.41 1.22 2.87
N GLN A 26 5.73 1.54 3.97
CA GLN A 26 4.86 0.63 4.68
C GLN A 26 3.67 1.36 5.31
N ILE A 27 2.52 0.70 5.30
CA ILE A 27 1.31 1.19 5.97
C ILE A 27 0.91 0.19 7.04
N TYR A 28 0.73 0.68 8.26
CA TYR A 28 0.08 -0.05 9.35
C TYR A 28 -1.39 0.32 9.41
N ARG A 29 -2.25 -0.67 9.67
CA ARG A 29 -3.68 -0.45 9.85
C ARG A 29 -3.96 0.45 11.05
N GLY A 30 -3.42 0.09 12.22
CA GLY A 30 -3.86 0.71 13.48
C GLY A 30 -5.38 0.63 13.62
N GLU A 31 -6.02 1.77 13.84
CA GLU A 31 -7.48 1.92 13.93
C GLU A 31 -8.16 2.29 12.60
N LYS A 32 -7.44 2.23 11.47
CA LYS A 32 -8.01 2.57 10.17
C LYS A 32 -9.07 1.56 9.74
N THR A 33 -10.18 2.11 9.28
CA THR A 33 -11.20 1.35 8.55
C THR A 33 -10.62 0.80 7.24
N GLU A 34 -11.25 -0.25 6.69
CA GLU A 34 -10.85 -0.80 5.38
C GLU A 34 -10.86 0.27 4.28
N ARG A 35 -11.81 1.21 4.31
CA ARG A 35 -11.90 2.32 3.34
C ARG A 35 -10.74 3.30 3.47
N GLN A 36 -10.37 3.69 4.69
CA GLN A 36 -9.21 4.56 4.93
C GLN A 36 -7.92 3.89 4.49
N MET A 37 -7.76 2.60 4.84
CA MET A 37 -6.58 1.84 4.43
C MET A 37 -6.52 1.67 2.91
N PHE A 38 -7.65 1.44 2.24
CA PHE A 38 -7.72 1.38 0.78
C PHE A 38 -7.28 2.69 0.12
N GLN A 39 -7.76 3.83 0.63
CA GLN A 39 -7.41 5.14 0.10
C GLN A 39 -5.90 5.39 0.26
N GLU A 40 -5.35 5.16 1.45
CA GLU A 40 -3.92 5.39 1.73
C GLU A 40 -2.99 4.52 0.87
N ILE A 41 -3.38 3.25 0.63
CA ILE A 41 -2.67 2.37 -0.31
C ILE A 41 -2.74 2.93 -1.73
N SER A 42 -3.92 3.39 -2.18
CA SER A 42 -4.12 3.92 -3.53
C SER A 42 -3.32 5.19 -3.78
N ASP A 43 -3.28 6.09 -2.79
CA ASP A 43 -2.50 7.32 -2.84
C ASP A 43 -1.00 7.00 -2.91
N THR A 44 -0.53 6.05 -2.09
CA THR A 44 0.88 5.60 -2.11
C THR A 44 1.26 5.02 -3.48
N LEU A 45 0.40 4.17 -4.08
CA LEU A 45 0.64 3.62 -5.42
C LEU A 45 0.67 4.72 -6.50
N THR A 46 -0.17 5.75 -6.38
CA THR A 46 -0.20 6.87 -7.32
C THR A 46 1.11 7.68 -7.27
N VAL A 47 1.62 7.93 -6.07
CA VAL A 47 2.94 8.58 -5.88
C VAL A 47 4.05 7.72 -6.46
N MET A 48 4.07 6.42 -6.14
CA MET A 48 5.09 5.50 -6.67
C MET A 48 5.09 5.41 -8.20
N ALA A 49 3.91 5.45 -8.82
CA ALA A 49 3.76 5.45 -10.29
C ALA A 49 4.25 6.77 -10.91
N SER A 50 4.09 7.89 -10.21
CA SER A 50 4.55 9.21 -10.66
C SER A 50 6.08 9.37 -10.54
N GLU A 51 6.73 8.59 -9.68
CA GLU A 51 8.19 8.54 -9.50
C GLU A 51 8.89 7.55 -10.46
N VAL A 52 8.18 7.04 -11.46
CA VAL A 52 8.78 6.28 -12.57
C VAL A 52 9.29 7.28 -13.60
N ASN A 53 10.55 7.69 -13.44
CA ASN A 53 11.34 8.34 -14.51
C ASN A 53 11.81 7.29 -15.51
#